data_AF-D2VR75-F1
#
_entry.id   AF-D2VR75-F1
#
_cell.length_a   1.000
_cell.length_b   1.000
_cell.length_c   1.000
_cell.angle_alpha   90.00
_cell.angle_beta   90.00
_cell.angle_gamma   90.00
#
_symmetry.space_group_name_H-M   'P 1'
#
loop_
_entity.id
_entity.type
_entity.pdbx_description
1 polymer ?
#
loop_
_entity_poly.entity_id
_entity_poly.type
_entity_poly.pdbx_seq_one_letter_code
_entity_poly.pdbx_strand_id
1 'polypeptide(L)'
;MSTLQNLCKHYLTALDSAFQQALDYYQEINDQTNGWVNYKTTPEQAQYFINKKKHSYWIWMGEMKNVEIPESIAKNSRDLIKYLDEESERKLWDEEFVSGVKIHDKIEKNCNETCKNGSDHSDFNVYYRVFTVGSKAVSNREFVISRNIYQDPKLENVTWMCNQTPLDFPDYEHKKAPTNSSCVRGTVHVTAWRFEQLKSSISGKSVFNISVISHSEPGGWVTASFFNNGAGDRPASAVVRLVKYLQSKQN
;
A
#
# COMPACT_ATOMS: atom_id res chain seq x y z
N MET A 1 17.13 13.66 -23.56
CA MET A 1 16.29 13.53 -22.36
C MET A 1 17.23 13.54 -21.16
N SER A 2 16.99 14.37 -20.14
CA SER A 2 17.91 14.47 -18.99
C SER A 2 17.87 13.20 -18.14
N THR A 3 18.94 12.90 -17.38
CA THR A 3 19.01 11.74 -16.48
C THR A 3 17.83 11.69 -15.51
N LEU A 4 17.36 12.85 -15.03
CA LEU A 4 16.21 12.97 -14.13
C LEU A 4 14.86 12.66 -14.80
N GLN A 5 14.68 13.06 -16.06
CA GLN A 5 13.46 12.72 -16.82
C GLN A 5 13.36 11.22 -17.09
N ASN A 6 14.48 10.57 -17.40
CA ASN A 6 14.53 9.12 -17.58
C ASN A 6 14.23 8.38 -16.26
N LEU A 7 14.78 8.84 -15.14
CA LEU A 7 14.48 8.29 -13.81
C LEU A 7 12.99 8.41 -13.49
N CYS A 8 12.42 9.60 -13.68
CA CYS A 8 11.00 9.82 -13.47
C CYS A 8 10.11 8.87 -14.29
N LYS A 9 10.37 8.79 -15.60
CA LYS A 9 9.61 7.90 -16.50
C LYS A 9 9.65 6.46 -16.00
N HIS A 10 10.81 5.98 -15.55
CA HIS A 10 10.95 4.61 -15.08
C HIS A 10 10.16 4.37 -13.78
N TYR A 11 10.23 5.28 -12.79
CA TYR A 11 9.42 5.20 -11.57
C TYR A 11 7.93 5.12 -11.86
N LEU A 12 7.45 6.01 -12.73
CA LEU A 12 6.03 6.07 -13.07
C LEU A 12 5.61 4.84 -13.88
N THR A 13 6.44 4.35 -14.81
CA THR A 13 6.16 3.10 -15.54
C THR A 13 6.04 1.91 -14.60
N ALA A 14 6.92 1.81 -13.60
CA ALA A 14 6.87 0.73 -12.61
C ALA A 14 5.60 0.82 -11.73
N LEU A 15 5.21 2.03 -11.32
CA LEU A 15 3.98 2.26 -10.57
C LEU A 15 2.73 2.00 -11.40
N ASP A 16 2.72 2.40 -12.67
CA ASP A 16 1.60 2.14 -13.60
C ASP A 16 1.43 0.62 -13.82
N SER A 17 2.54 -0.12 -13.94
CA SER A 17 2.51 -1.58 -13.98
C SER A 17 1.99 -2.20 -12.69
N ALA A 18 2.38 -1.66 -11.53
CA ALA A 18 1.88 -2.13 -10.23
C ALA A 18 0.39 -1.82 -10.05
N PHE A 19 -0.07 -0.68 -10.55
CA PHE A 19 -1.48 -0.31 -10.57
C PHE A 19 -2.30 -1.24 -11.46
N GLN A 20 -1.85 -1.49 -12.70
CA GLN A 20 -2.52 -2.44 -13.58
C GLN A 20 -2.58 -3.84 -12.96
N GLN A 21 -1.48 -4.31 -12.36
CA GLN A 21 -1.45 -5.58 -11.66
C GLN A 21 -2.43 -5.62 -10.47
N ALA A 22 -2.58 -4.52 -9.72
CA ALA A 22 -3.55 -4.44 -8.63
C ALA A 22 -5.01 -4.50 -9.12
N LEU A 23 -5.32 -3.84 -10.25
CA LEU A 23 -6.62 -3.94 -10.91
C LEU A 23 -6.91 -5.39 -11.32
N ASP A 24 -5.95 -6.06 -11.95
CA ASP A 24 -6.09 -7.45 -12.38
C ASP A 24 -6.31 -8.38 -11.17
N TYR A 25 -5.53 -8.24 -10.11
CA TYR A 25 -5.72 -9.03 -8.88
C TYR A 25 -7.09 -8.79 -8.23
N TYR A 26 -7.56 -7.55 -8.16
CA TYR A 26 -8.87 -7.25 -7.58
C TYR A 26 -10.01 -7.83 -8.43
N GLN A 27 -9.89 -7.77 -9.76
CA GLN A 27 -10.84 -8.39 -10.68
C GLN A 27 -10.84 -9.92 -10.54
N GLU A 28 -9.66 -10.56 -10.48
CA GLU A 28 -9.54 -12.01 -10.27
C GLU A 28 -10.25 -12.47 -8.99
N ILE A 29 -10.15 -11.69 -7.90
CA ILE A 29 -10.82 -11.97 -6.62
C ILE A 29 -12.34 -11.87 -6.76
N ASN A 30 -12.84 -10.81 -7.40
CA ASN A 30 -14.28 -10.62 -7.62
C ASN A 30 -14.87 -11.72 -8.50
N ASP A 31 -14.13 -12.14 -9.52
CA ASP A 31 -14.54 -13.21 -10.44
C ASP A 31 -14.31 -14.61 -9.85
N GLN A 32 -13.67 -14.72 -8.68
CA GLN A 32 -13.27 -15.98 -8.04
C GLN A 32 -12.43 -16.88 -8.95
N THR A 33 -11.50 -16.29 -9.69
CA THR A 33 -10.64 -16.98 -10.65
C THR A 33 -9.18 -17.04 -10.17
N ASN A 34 -8.32 -17.71 -10.96
CA ASN A 34 -6.85 -17.68 -10.83
C ASN A 34 -6.28 -18.08 -9.46
N GLY A 35 -7.03 -18.85 -8.67
CA GLY A 35 -6.54 -19.49 -7.45
C GLY A 35 -6.60 -18.63 -6.19
N TRP A 36 -7.36 -17.52 -6.23
CA TRP A 36 -7.70 -16.76 -5.04
C TRP A 36 -8.67 -17.53 -4.15
N VAL A 37 -8.40 -17.53 -2.85
CA VAL A 37 -9.22 -18.19 -1.83
C VAL A 37 -9.50 -17.19 -0.72
N ASN A 38 -10.78 -17.02 -0.37
CA ASN A 38 -11.15 -16.42 0.91
C ASN A 38 -10.82 -17.44 2.01
N TYR A 39 -9.70 -17.25 2.71
CA TYR A 39 -9.24 -18.24 3.69
C TYR A 39 -9.70 -17.93 5.11
N LYS A 40 -10.17 -16.69 5.39
CA LYS A 40 -10.60 -16.27 6.72
C LYS A 40 -11.51 -15.05 6.64
N THR A 41 -12.50 -15.00 7.53
CA THR A 41 -13.27 -13.79 7.84
C THR A 41 -13.17 -13.53 9.34
N THR A 42 -12.84 -12.30 9.74
CA THR A 42 -12.67 -11.96 11.16
C THR A 42 -14.01 -11.64 11.83
N PRO A 43 -14.08 -11.59 13.17
CA PRO A 43 -15.27 -11.12 13.87
C PRO A 43 -15.71 -9.71 13.43
N GLU A 44 -14.75 -8.84 13.10
CA GLU A 44 -14.98 -7.50 12.56
C GLU A 44 -15.48 -7.49 11.10
N GLN A 45 -15.77 -8.66 10.51
CA GLN A 45 -16.24 -8.84 9.13
C GLN A 45 -15.20 -8.49 8.07
N ALA A 46 -13.92 -8.45 8.42
CA ALA A 46 -12.86 -8.31 7.43
C ALA A 46 -12.61 -9.63 6.70
N GLN A 47 -12.57 -9.59 5.37
CA GLN A 47 -12.36 -10.74 4.49
C GLN A 47 -10.91 -10.82 4.04
N TYR A 48 -10.33 -12.00 4.18
CA TYR A 48 -8.91 -12.23 3.97
C TYR A 48 -8.75 -13.19 2.80
N PHE A 49 -8.19 -12.69 1.70
CA PHE A 49 -7.97 -13.45 0.47
C PHE A 49 -6.50 -13.76 0.30
N ILE A 50 -6.22 -14.92 -0.31
CA ILE A 50 -4.87 -15.36 -0.58
C ILE A 50 -4.74 -16.03 -1.94
N ASN A 51 -3.62 -15.78 -2.63
CA ASN A 51 -3.19 -16.56 -3.78
C ASN A 51 -1.83 -17.24 -3.52
N LYS A 52 -1.87 -18.57 -3.38
CA LYS A 52 -0.68 -19.41 -3.11
C LYS A 52 0.00 -19.96 -4.37
N LYS A 53 -0.66 -19.86 -5.53
CA LYS A 53 -0.23 -20.54 -6.76
C LYS A 53 0.67 -19.67 -7.64
N LYS A 54 0.65 -18.36 -7.46
CA LYS A 54 1.31 -17.40 -8.36
C LYS A 54 2.80 -17.23 -8.04
N HIS A 55 3.19 -17.25 -6.76
CA HIS A 55 4.55 -16.92 -6.31
C HIS A 55 4.96 -17.72 -5.05
N SER A 56 6.27 -17.83 -4.81
CA SER A 56 6.81 -18.46 -3.59
C SER A 56 6.43 -17.69 -2.32
N TYR A 57 6.47 -16.36 -2.39
CA TYR A 57 5.87 -15.48 -1.39
C TYR A 57 4.44 -15.18 -1.79
N TRP A 58 3.47 -15.51 -0.94
CA TRP A 58 2.06 -15.47 -1.32
C TRP A 58 1.56 -14.03 -1.48
N ILE A 59 0.55 -13.86 -2.33
CA ILE A 59 -0.15 -12.59 -2.47
C ILE A 59 -1.35 -12.61 -1.51
N TRP A 60 -1.53 -11.50 -0.79
CA TRP A 60 -2.58 -11.35 0.21
C TRP A 60 -3.44 -10.15 -0.11
N MET A 61 -4.72 -10.26 0.19
CA MET A 61 -5.62 -9.12 0.24
C MET A 61 -6.45 -9.14 1.50
N GLY A 62 -6.66 -7.97 2.09
CA GLY A 62 -7.67 -7.73 3.10
C GLY A 62 -8.72 -6.77 2.60
N GLU A 63 -9.97 -6.99 2.99
CA GLU A 63 -11.07 -6.10 2.64
C GLU A 63 -12.06 -5.96 3.81
N MET A 64 -12.55 -4.75 4.01
CA MET A 64 -13.75 -4.46 4.81
C MET A 64 -14.74 -3.67 3.96
N LYS A 65 -16.00 -4.10 3.96
CA LYS A 65 -17.08 -3.47 3.19
C LYS A 65 -18.00 -2.66 4.08
N ASN A 66 -18.63 -1.64 3.49
CA ASN A 66 -19.62 -0.79 4.15
C ASN A 66 -19.10 -0.16 5.45
N VAL A 67 -17.83 0.25 5.47
CA VAL A 67 -17.21 0.91 6.61
C VAL A 67 -17.75 2.33 6.73
N GLU A 68 -18.43 2.61 7.83
CA GLU A 68 -18.90 3.96 8.17
C GLU A 68 -17.77 4.76 8.83
N ILE A 69 -17.47 5.93 8.26
CA ILE A 69 -16.44 6.86 8.73
C ILE A 69 -17.07 8.25 8.88
N PRO A 70 -16.81 8.99 9.97
CA PRO A 70 -17.33 10.36 10.11
C PRO A 70 -16.83 11.26 8.98
N GLU A 71 -17.71 12.13 8.47
CA GLU A 71 -17.34 13.11 7.43
C GLU A 71 -16.30 14.14 7.91
N SER A 72 -16.15 14.33 9.24
CA SER A 72 -15.06 15.13 9.81
C SER A 72 -13.67 14.49 9.62
N ILE A 73 -13.63 13.17 9.39
CA ILE A 73 -12.40 12.38 9.24
C ILE A 73 -12.10 12.15 7.76
N ALA A 74 -13.12 11.77 6.97
CA ALA A 74 -13.04 11.60 5.53
C ALA A 74 -14.41 11.83 4.86
N LYS A 75 -14.48 12.77 3.92
CA LYS A 75 -15.66 13.02 3.08
C LYS A 75 -15.58 12.31 1.74
N ASN A 76 -14.36 12.02 1.28
CA ASN A 76 -14.08 11.33 0.03
C ASN A 76 -12.94 10.32 0.21
N SER A 77 -12.73 9.47 -0.79
CA SER A 77 -11.71 8.42 -0.79
C SER A 77 -10.27 8.96 -0.67
N ARG A 78 -9.99 10.15 -1.21
CA ARG A 78 -8.66 10.78 -1.12
C ARG A 78 -8.33 11.28 0.28
N ASP A 79 -9.32 11.68 1.10
CA ASP A 79 -9.08 12.12 2.49
C ASP A 79 -8.47 11.02 3.35
N LEU A 80 -8.67 9.74 2.99
CA LEU A 80 -8.14 8.59 3.71
C LEU A 80 -6.64 8.38 3.50
N ILE A 81 -6.09 8.95 2.44
CA ILE A 81 -4.71 8.74 2.02
C ILE A 81 -3.70 9.25 3.04
N LYS A 82 -3.98 10.38 3.71
CA LYS A 82 -3.09 10.96 4.72
C LYS A 82 -2.78 9.99 5.86
N TYR A 83 -3.72 9.11 6.22
CA TYR A 83 -3.54 8.11 7.28
C TYR A 83 -2.55 7.00 6.89
N LEU A 84 -2.26 6.84 5.60
CA LEU A 84 -1.26 5.90 5.10
C LEU A 84 0.10 6.55 4.86
N ASP A 85 0.12 7.87 4.61
CA ASP A 85 1.30 8.59 4.13
C ASP A 85 2.00 9.43 5.20
N GLU A 86 1.23 10.13 6.03
CA GLU A 86 1.77 10.97 7.08
C GLU A 86 2.26 10.11 8.24
N GLU A 87 3.55 10.22 8.56
CA GLU A 87 4.18 9.42 9.61
C GLU A 87 3.48 9.60 10.97
N SER A 88 3.09 10.84 11.30
CA SER A 88 2.39 11.20 12.54
C SER A 88 1.03 10.53 12.67
N GLU A 89 0.30 10.39 11.57
CA GLU A 89 -1.00 9.70 11.57
C GLU A 89 -0.80 8.18 11.54
N ARG A 90 0.13 7.68 10.73
CA ARG A 90 0.32 6.25 10.56
C ARG A 90 0.78 5.54 11.83
N LYS A 91 1.66 6.17 12.61
CA LYS A 91 2.12 5.64 13.91
C LYS A 91 1.00 5.44 14.93
N LEU A 92 -0.15 6.10 14.76
CA LEU A 92 -1.25 6.02 15.72
C LEU A 92 -2.08 4.75 15.57
N TRP A 93 -1.96 4.04 14.44
CA TRP A 93 -2.79 2.86 14.16
C TRP A 93 -2.01 1.67 13.57
N ASP A 94 -0.93 1.92 12.83
CA ASP A 94 -0.15 0.86 12.22
C ASP A 94 0.91 0.36 13.19
N GLU A 95 0.54 -0.61 14.02
CA GLU A 95 1.42 -1.26 15.02
C GLU A 95 2.72 -1.83 14.42
N GLU A 96 2.73 -2.08 13.11
CA GLU A 96 3.89 -2.62 12.40
C GLU A 96 4.80 -1.52 11.85
N PHE A 97 4.33 -0.28 11.75
CA PHE A 97 5.09 0.83 11.21
C PHE A 97 6.01 1.44 12.28
N VAL A 98 7.32 1.41 12.03
CA VAL A 98 8.33 1.93 12.97
C VAL A 98 8.68 3.38 12.64
N SER A 99 9.00 3.66 11.39
CA SER A 99 9.39 5.00 10.93
C SER A 99 9.29 5.12 9.43
N GLY A 100 9.19 6.35 8.92
CA GLY A 100 9.23 6.62 7.50
C GLY A 100 9.71 8.01 7.17
N VAL A 101 10.43 8.16 6.06
CA VAL A 101 10.89 9.47 5.58
C VAL A 101 10.77 9.53 4.07
N LYS A 102 10.36 10.70 3.57
CA LYS A 102 10.38 10.99 2.14
C LYS A 102 11.82 11.28 1.71
N ILE A 103 12.30 10.57 0.69
CA ILE A 103 13.71 10.57 0.33
C ILE A 103 14.05 11.35 -0.94
N HIS A 104 13.08 11.75 -1.77
CA HIS A 104 13.33 12.42 -3.06
C HIS A 104 12.40 13.59 -3.42
N ASP A 105 12.63 14.75 -2.82
CA ASP A 105 11.86 15.97 -3.13
C ASP A 105 12.16 16.50 -4.55
N LYS A 106 13.37 16.23 -5.09
CA LYS A 106 13.79 16.70 -6.42
C LYS A 106 13.23 15.87 -7.57
N ILE A 107 13.12 14.55 -7.41
CA ILE A 107 12.57 13.67 -8.46
C ILE A 107 11.06 13.90 -8.55
N GLU A 108 10.38 14.02 -7.42
CA GLU A 108 8.97 14.42 -7.37
C GLU A 108 8.70 15.72 -8.12
N LYS A 109 9.43 16.80 -7.80
CA LYS A 109 9.23 18.08 -8.47
C LYS A 109 9.39 17.96 -10.00
N ASN A 110 10.42 17.24 -10.46
CA ASN A 110 10.65 17.03 -11.88
C ASN A 110 9.57 16.14 -12.53
N CYS A 111 9.07 15.13 -11.83
CA CYS A 111 7.97 14.30 -12.30
C CYS A 111 6.69 15.10 -12.47
N ASN A 112 6.34 15.89 -11.45
CA ASN A 112 5.15 16.73 -11.46
C ASN A 112 5.22 17.81 -12.55
N GLU A 113 6.42 18.31 -12.87
CA GLU A 113 6.64 19.26 -13.95
C GLU A 113 6.63 18.62 -15.35
N THR A 114 7.13 17.38 -15.47
CA THR A 114 7.19 16.65 -16.75
C THR A 114 5.84 16.04 -17.14
N CYS A 115 5.01 15.65 -16.16
CA CYS A 115 3.72 14.99 -16.37
C CYS A 115 2.51 15.94 -16.45
N LYS A 116 2.71 17.27 -16.60
CA LYS A 116 1.63 18.27 -16.72
C LYS A 116 0.66 18.05 -17.89
N ASN A 117 0.94 17.11 -18.79
CA ASN A 117 0.17 16.84 -20.01
C ASN A 117 -0.69 15.57 -19.95
N GLY A 118 -1.26 15.22 -18.80
CA GLY A 118 -2.43 14.33 -18.74
C GLY A 118 -2.23 12.93 -18.16
N SER A 119 -1.19 12.69 -17.35
CA SER A 119 -1.07 11.46 -16.57
C SER A 119 -1.22 11.73 -15.07
N ASP A 120 -1.84 10.80 -14.36
CA ASP A 120 -2.31 10.83 -12.97
C ASP A 120 -1.15 10.79 -11.94
N HIS A 121 -0.05 11.48 -12.23
CA HIS A 121 1.26 11.30 -11.56
C HIS A 121 1.65 12.47 -10.65
N SER A 122 0.73 13.41 -10.38
CA SER A 122 0.98 14.56 -9.51
C SER A 122 1.22 14.20 -8.04
N ASP A 123 0.79 12.99 -7.64
CA ASP A 123 0.83 12.48 -6.27
C ASP A 123 2.06 11.57 -6.02
N PHE A 124 3.05 11.61 -6.92
CA PHE A 124 4.22 10.76 -6.87
C PHE A 124 5.13 11.10 -5.69
N ASN A 125 5.51 10.09 -4.92
CA ASN A 125 6.43 10.20 -3.80
C ASN A 125 7.38 8.99 -3.74
N VAL A 126 8.55 9.17 -3.13
CA VAL A 126 9.45 8.07 -2.78
C VAL A 126 9.75 8.12 -1.29
N TYR A 127 9.50 7.00 -0.63
CA TYR A 127 9.67 6.82 0.81
C TYR A 127 10.71 5.76 1.12
N TYR A 128 11.42 5.98 2.22
CA TYR A 128 12.08 4.93 2.97
C TYR A 128 11.24 4.64 4.21
N ARG A 129 10.80 3.39 4.39
CA ARG A 129 9.93 2.98 5.50
C ARG A 129 10.47 1.74 6.19
N VAL A 130 10.36 1.70 7.52
CA VAL A 130 10.78 0.59 8.37
C VAL A 130 9.57 0.00 9.05
N PHE A 131 9.47 -1.32 9.01
CA PHE A 131 8.40 -2.10 9.60
C PHE A 131 8.97 -3.14 10.56
N THR A 132 8.30 -3.32 11.69
CA THR A 132 8.61 -4.41 12.60
C THR A 132 7.96 -5.70 12.13
N VAL A 133 8.71 -6.78 12.26
CA VAL A 133 8.19 -8.14 12.07
C VAL A 133 7.55 -8.70 13.35
N GLY A 134 7.49 -7.94 14.44
CA GLY A 134 6.86 -8.37 15.70
C GLY A 134 7.58 -9.53 16.40
N SER A 135 8.76 -9.91 15.92
CA SER A 135 9.56 -11.01 16.44
C SER A 135 10.98 -10.54 16.72
N LYS A 136 11.53 -10.93 17.88
CA LYS A 136 12.95 -10.70 18.20
C LYS A 136 13.89 -11.60 17.40
N ALA A 137 13.36 -12.67 16.78
CA ALA A 137 14.14 -13.65 16.02
C ALA A 137 14.34 -13.25 14.55
N VAL A 138 13.62 -12.22 14.07
CA VAL A 138 13.71 -11.76 12.69
C VAL A 138 13.95 -10.25 12.73
N SER A 139 14.97 -9.76 12.03
CA SER A 139 15.25 -8.33 11.95
C SER A 139 14.04 -7.56 11.39
N ASN A 140 13.92 -6.28 11.74
CA ASN A 140 12.95 -5.41 11.08
C ASN A 140 13.18 -5.38 9.56
N ARG A 141 12.13 -5.06 8.81
CA ARG A 141 12.20 -4.91 7.36
C ARG A 141 12.14 -3.46 6.97
N GLU A 142 13.07 -3.07 6.11
CA GLU A 142 13.09 -1.74 5.52
C GLU A 142 12.82 -1.82 4.03
N PHE A 143 12.18 -0.79 3.50
CA PHE A 143 11.80 -0.73 2.10
C PHE A 143 12.02 0.67 1.56
N VAL A 144 12.61 0.74 0.36
CA VAL A 144 12.53 1.92 -0.50
C VAL A 144 11.33 1.71 -1.42
N ILE A 145 10.38 2.63 -1.37
CA ILE A 145 9.06 2.50 -1.99
C ILE A 145 8.77 3.76 -2.79
N SER A 146 8.58 3.59 -4.09
CA SER A 146 7.87 4.57 -4.91
C SER A 146 6.36 4.43 -4.68
N ARG A 147 5.63 5.54 -4.72
CA ARG A 147 4.21 5.61 -4.39
C ARG A 147 3.51 6.62 -5.29
N ASN A 148 2.32 6.28 -5.78
CA ASN A 148 1.43 7.23 -6.44
C ASN A 148 -0.06 6.95 -6.12
N ILE A 149 -0.91 7.95 -6.35
CA ILE A 149 -2.38 7.82 -6.26
C ILE A 149 -2.94 7.76 -7.66
N TYR A 150 -3.88 6.85 -7.88
CA TYR A 150 -4.56 6.66 -9.15
C TYR A 150 -6.07 6.74 -8.95
N GLN A 151 -6.77 7.33 -9.91
CA GLN A 151 -8.20 7.14 -10.06
C GLN A 151 -8.46 5.82 -10.78
N ASP A 152 -9.47 5.05 -10.34
CA ASP A 152 -9.88 3.85 -11.07
C ASP A 152 -10.42 4.24 -12.47
N PRO A 153 -9.95 3.58 -13.55
CA PRO A 153 -10.31 3.97 -14.92
C PRO A 153 -11.78 3.69 -15.26
N LYS A 154 -12.47 2.85 -14.49
CA LYS A 154 -13.88 2.47 -14.72
C LYS A 154 -14.82 3.06 -13.68
N LEU A 155 -14.31 3.49 -12.53
CA LEU A 155 -15.11 3.86 -11.36
C LEU A 155 -14.64 5.20 -10.76
N GLU A 156 -15.41 6.27 -10.97
CA GLU A 156 -15.10 7.61 -10.46
C GLU A 156 -15.08 7.70 -8.92
N ASN A 157 -15.76 6.77 -8.23
CA ASN A 157 -15.82 6.71 -6.77
C ASN A 157 -14.69 5.87 -6.14
N VAL A 158 -13.70 5.43 -6.92
CA VAL A 158 -12.64 4.53 -6.44
C VAL A 158 -11.25 5.16 -6.60
N THR A 159 -10.56 5.30 -5.48
CA THR A 159 -9.17 5.77 -5.45
C THR A 159 -8.23 4.64 -5.04
N TRP A 160 -7.09 4.57 -5.73
CA TRP A 160 -6.03 3.62 -5.47
C TRP A 160 -4.76 4.32 -5.00
N MET A 161 -4.06 3.76 -4.02
CA MET A 161 -2.70 4.17 -3.66
C MET A 161 -1.77 2.98 -3.86
N CYS A 162 -0.93 3.06 -4.90
CA CYS A 162 -0.02 1.99 -5.29
C CYS A 162 1.40 2.28 -4.82
N ASN A 163 2.08 1.23 -4.39
CA ASN A 163 3.43 1.25 -3.85
C ASN A 163 4.26 0.14 -4.50
N GLN A 164 5.51 0.42 -4.84
CA GLN A 164 6.41 -0.53 -5.49
C GLN A 164 7.88 -0.19 -5.16
N THR A 165 8.73 -1.22 -5.04
CA THR A 165 10.18 -1.06 -4.83
C THR A 165 10.94 -0.98 -6.16
N PRO A 166 11.69 0.11 -6.40
CA PRO A 166 12.45 0.31 -7.63
C PRO A 166 13.74 -0.55 -7.62
N LEU A 167 13.72 -1.75 -8.20
CA LEU A 167 14.80 -2.74 -8.09
C LEU A 167 16.11 -2.37 -8.83
N ASP A 168 16.07 -1.54 -9.86
CA ASP A 168 17.22 -1.21 -10.71
C ASP A 168 17.72 0.25 -10.57
N PHE A 169 17.57 0.85 -9.38
CA PHE A 169 17.72 2.30 -9.22
C PHE A 169 18.83 2.74 -8.27
N PRO A 170 19.46 3.91 -8.54
CA PRO A 170 20.47 4.51 -7.66
C PRO A 170 19.98 4.69 -6.21
N ASP A 171 18.66 4.80 -6.05
CA ASP A 171 18.02 5.15 -4.79
C ASP A 171 17.70 3.96 -3.89
N TYR A 172 17.91 2.74 -4.40
CA TYR A 172 18.04 1.58 -3.53
C TYR A 172 19.16 1.81 -2.49
N GLU A 173 20.18 2.61 -2.81
CA GLU A 173 21.24 3.05 -1.91
C GLU A 173 21.25 4.58 -1.71
N HIS A 174 20.09 5.16 -1.40
CA HIS A 174 19.99 6.60 -1.14
C HIS A 174 20.60 7.01 0.22
N LYS A 175 21.15 8.23 0.33
CA LYS A 175 21.76 8.74 1.59
C LYS A 175 20.79 8.79 2.78
N LYS A 176 19.50 9.03 2.51
CA LYS A 176 18.42 8.99 3.52
C LYS A 176 17.81 7.58 3.72
N ALA A 177 18.30 6.59 2.99
CA ALA A 177 17.89 5.19 3.06
C ALA A 177 19.13 4.25 3.09
N PRO A 178 20.12 4.48 3.98
CA PRO A 178 21.33 3.68 3.99
C PRO A 178 21.03 2.25 4.43
N THR A 179 21.66 1.28 3.78
CA THR A 179 21.68 -0.12 4.21
C THR A 179 22.32 -0.19 5.58
N ASN A 180 21.55 -0.58 6.60
CA ASN A 180 22.03 -0.70 7.96
C ASN A 180 21.96 -2.16 8.41
N SER A 181 22.86 -2.57 9.30
CA SER A 181 22.93 -3.96 9.78
C SER A 181 21.77 -4.38 10.68
N SER A 182 20.95 -3.43 11.14
CA SER A 182 19.83 -3.66 12.06
C SER A 182 18.52 -4.05 11.35
N CYS A 183 18.38 -3.73 10.07
CA CYS A 183 17.20 -4.02 9.27
C CYS A 183 17.61 -4.76 8.00
N VAL A 184 16.72 -5.61 7.49
CA VAL A 184 16.92 -6.31 6.22
C VAL A 184 16.07 -5.62 5.17
N ARG A 185 16.66 -5.26 4.04
CA ARG A 185 15.93 -4.64 2.95
C ARG A 185 15.09 -5.66 2.19
N GLY A 186 13.79 -5.42 2.15
CA GLY A 186 12.85 -6.18 1.35
C GLY A 186 12.50 -5.48 0.04
N THR A 187 11.67 -6.16 -0.74
CA THR A 187 11.15 -5.68 -2.02
C THR A 187 9.63 -5.70 -1.98
N VAL A 188 9.00 -4.58 -2.29
CA VAL A 188 7.56 -4.51 -2.55
C VAL A 188 7.34 -4.67 -4.05
N HIS A 189 6.74 -5.78 -4.48
CA HIS A 189 6.32 -5.93 -5.87
C HIS A 189 5.06 -5.12 -6.14
N VAL A 190 4.08 -5.24 -5.25
CA VAL A 190 2.92 -4.35 -5.22
C VAL A 190 2.39 -4.23 -3.80
N THR A 191 2.05 -3.03 -3.38
CA THR A 191 1.09 -2.81 -2.30
C THR A 191 0.11 -1.75 -2.74
N ALA A 192 -1.16 -2.13 -2.87
CA ALA A 192 -2.21 -1.26 -3.41
C ALA A 192 -3.35 -1.15 -2.40
N TRP A 193 -3.57 0.05 -1.88
CA TRP A 193 -4.76 0.37 -1.10
C TRP A 193 -5.85 0.85 -2.04
N ARG A 194 -7.07 0.35 -1.86
CA ARG A 194 -8.26 0.74 -2.61
C ARG A 194 -9.29 1.30 -1.65
N PHE A 195 -9.82 2.47 -2.00
CA PHE A 195 -10.88 3.15 -1.28
C PHE A 195 -12.02 3.41 -2.24
N GLU A 196 -13.13 2.71 -2.04
CA GLU A 196 -14.36 2.89 -2.82
C GLU A 196 -15.39 3.60 -1.97
N GLN A 197 -15.79 4.80 -2.38
CA GLN A 197 -16.84 5.54 -1.72
C GLN A 197 -18.22 5.02 -2.16
N LEU A 198 -19.06 4.68 -1.20
CA LEU A 198 -20.44 4.26 -1.43
C LEU A 198 -21.41 5.41 -1.15
N LYS A 199 -22.63 5.29 -1.66
CA LYS A 199 -23.72 6.19 -1.27
C LYS A 199 -24.01 6.01 0.22
N SER A 200 -23.89 7.09 0.98
CA SER A 200 -24.27 7.10 2.39
C SER A 200 -25.76 7.38 2.55
N SER A 201 -26.43 6.59 3.39
CA SER A 201 -27.79 6.85 3.88
C SER A 201 -27.81 7.45 5.30
N ILE A 202 -26.63 7.63 5.91
CA ILE A 202 -26.48 8.03 7.31
C ILE A 202 -25.92 9.46 7.37
N SER A 203 -26.67 10.36 7.99
CA SER A 203 -26.26 11.77 8.12
C SER A 203 -24.92 11.90 8.88
N GLY A 204 -24.00 12.69 8.34
CA GLY A 204 -22.69 12.97 8.95
C GLY A 204 -21.66 11.84 8.83
N LYS A 205 -21.97 10.77 8.09
CA LYS A 205 -21.03 9.66 7.83
C LYS A 205 -20.87 9.43 6.33
N SER A 206 -19.64 9.19 5.93
CA SER A 206 -19.30 8.61 4.63
C SER A 206 -19.12 7.10 4.76
N VAL A 207 -19.48 6.35 3.72
CA VAL A 207 -19.41 4.88 3.71
C VAL A 207 -18.39 4.44 2.67
N PHE A 208 -17.50 3.52 3.02
CA PHE A 208 -16.42 3.06 2.14
C PHE A 208 -16.29 1.53 2.11
N ASN A 209 -15.91 0.97 0.96
CA ASN A 209 -15.19 -0.30 0.95
C ASN A 209 -13.69 0.01 0.96
N ILE A 210 -12.96 -0.64 1.86
CA ILE A 210 -11.52 -0.44 2.05
C ILE A 210 -10.82 -1.78 1.85
N SER A 211 -9.87 -1.83 0.94
CA SER A 211 -9.03 -3.01 0.77
C SER A 211 -7.57 -2.68 0.57
N VAL A 212 -6.72 -3.66 0.84
CA VAL A 212 -5.29 -3.60 0.54
C VAL A 212 -4.84 -4.93 -0.05
N ILE A 213 -4.13 -4.85 -1.17
CA ILE A 213 -3.45 -5.98 -1.80
C ILE A 213 -1.96 -5.82 -1.52
N SER A 214 -1.27 -6.90 -1.15
CA SER A 214 0.17 -6.88 -0.91
C SER A 214 0.86 -8.12 -1.47
N HIS A 215 1.94 -7.88 -2.21
CA HIS A 215 2.93 -8.86 -2.63
C HIS A 215 4.31 -8.26 -2.38
N SER A 216 5.06 -8.90 -1.50
CA SER A 216 6.41 -8.44 -1.15
C SER A 216 7.30 -9.63 -0.81
N GLU A 217 8.60 -9.38 -0.93
CA GLU A 217 9.64 -10.30 -0.50
C GLU A 217 10.38 -9.68 0.69
N PRO A 218 10.56 -10.43 1.79
CA PRO A 218 11.22 -9.91 2.98
C PRO A 218 12.70 -9.61 2.79
N GLY A 219 13.33 -10.15 1.74
CA GLY A 219 14.78 -10.22 1.65
C GLY A 219 15.43 -11.08 2.77
N GLY A 220 16.74 -11.29 2.62
CA GLY A 220 17.53 -12.09 3.55
C GLY A 220 17.11 -13.57 3.63
N TRP A 221 17.55 -14.25 4.68
CA TRP A 221 17.40 -15.70 4.86
C TRP A 221 16.10 -16.11 5.58
N VAL A 222 14.96 -15.49 5.26
CA VAL A 222 13.67 -15.93 5.79
C VAL A 222 13.00 -16.87 4.80
N THR A 223 12.63 -18.07 5.25
CA THR A 223 11.97 -19.04 4.37
C THR A 223 10.58 -18.56 3.99
N ALA A 224 10.14 -18.89 2.77
CA ALA A 224 8.80 -18.55 2.29
C ALA A 224 7.69 -19.06 3.22
N SER A 225 7.82 -20.27 3.76
CA SER A 225 6.85 -20.81 4.73
C SER A 225 6.75 -19.95 6.00
N PHE A 226 7.90 -19.55 6.57
CA PHE A 226 7.91 -18.71 7.76
C PHE A 226 7.32 -17.33 7.48
N PHE A 227 7.71 -16.71 6.37
CA PHE A 227 7.20 -15.41 5.98
C PHE A 227 5.70 -15.45 5.69
N ASN A 228 5.24 -16.38 4.88
CA ASN A 228 3.84 -16.48 4.50
C ASN A 228 2.94 -16.73 5.73
N ASN A 229 3.36 -17.57 6.68
CA ASN A 229 2.56 -17.83 7.87
C ASN A 229 2.68 -16.73 8.95
N GLY A 230 3.83 -16.04 9.04
CA GLY A 230 4.07 -15.01 10.07
C GLY A 230 3.76 -13.57 9.63
N ALA A 231 3.70 -13.32 8.32
CA ALA A 231 3.44 -12.00 7.72
C ALA A 231 2.20 -11.96 6.82
N GLY A 232 1.60 -13.11 6.52
CA GLY A 232 0.50 -13.20 5.58
C GLY A 232 -0.79 -12.50 5.97
N ASP A 233 -1.19 -12.62 7.24
CA ASP A 233 -2.41 -11.97 7.76
C ASP A 233 -2.27 -10.44 7.91
N ARG A 234 -1.05 -9.88 7.73
CA ARG A 234 -0.76 -8.47 8.04
C ARG A 234 -1.52 -7.47 7.19
N PRO A 235 -1.59 -7.60 5.86
CA PRO A 235 -2.33 -6.64 5.04
C PRO A 235 -3.79 -6.55 5.48
N ALA A 236 -4.40 -7.69 5.76
CA ALA A 236 -5.78 -7.73 6.19
C ALA A 236 -6.00 -7.25 7.63
N SER A 237 -5.06 -7.55 8.53
CA SER A 237 -5.06 -6.97 9.88
C SER A 237 -4.86 -5.46 9.87
N ALA A 238 -4.07 -4.93 8.92
CA ALA A 238 -3.86 -3.50 8.75
C ALA A 238 -5.16 -2.77 8.36
N VAL A 239 -6.01 -3.36 7.52
CA VAL A 239 -7.34 -2.80 7.21
C VAL A 239 -8.18 -2.68 8.48
N VAL A 240 -8.24 -3.75 9.28
CA VAL A 240 -8.99 -3.74 10.55
C VAL A 240 -8.47 -2.66 11.51
N ARG A 241 -7.14 -2.55 11.67
CA ARG A 241 -6.53 -1.51 12.54
C ARG A 241 -6.85 -0.11 12.05
N LEU A 242 -6.71 0.15 10.75
CA LEU A 242 -7.03 1.45 10.16
C LEU A 242 -8.50 1.79 10.39
N VAL A 243 -9.43 0.87 10.09
CA VAL A 243 -10.86 1.10 10.27
C VAL A 243 -11.21 1.40 11.72
N LYS A 244 -10.70 0.60 12.67
CA LYS A 244 -10.92 0.85 14.11
C LYS A 244 -10.42 2.22 14.54
N TYR A 245 -9.24 2.63 14.06
CA TYR A 245 -8.69 3.95 14.36
C TYR A 245 -9.53 5.10 13.79
N LEU A 246 -9.97 4.99 12.54
CA LEU A 246 -10.79 6.02 11.90
C LEU A 246 -12.17 6.16 12.58
N GLN A 247 -12.72 5.05 13.06
CA GLN A 247 -13.98 5.03 13.80
C GLN A 247 -13.83 5.53 15.25
N SER A 248 -12.67 5.34 15.88
CA SER A 248 -12.44 5.79 17.27
C SER A 248 -12.27 7.30 17.41
N LYS A 249 -11.91 8.01 16.33
CA LYS A 249 -11.88 9.49 16.29
C LYS A 249 -13.26 10.16 16.40
N GLN A 250 -14.33 9.40 16.68
CA GLN A 250 -15.68 9.89 16.95
C GLN A 250 -15.86 10.56 18.32
N ASN A 251 -14.90 10.40 19.23
CA ASN A 251 -14.97 10.90 20.61
C ASN A 251 -14.22 12.23 20.81
#